data_AF-A0A820NU29-F1
#
_entry.id   AF-A0A820NU29-F1
#
_cell.length_a   1.000
_cell.length_b   1.000
_cell.length_c   1.000
_cell.angle_alpha   90.00
_cell.angle_beta   90.00
_cell.angle_gamma   90.00
#
_symmetry.space_group_name_H-M   'P 1'
#
loop_
_entity.id
_entity.type
_entity.pdbx_description
1 polymer ?
#
loop_
_entity_poly.entity_id
_entity_poly.type
_entity_poly.pdbx_seq_one_letter_code
_entity_poly.pdbx_strand_id
1 'polypeptide(L)'
;HSHCQQLLASLWYEGLPGFRRRHSVIKIFITTFVGLLFPVLSIAYLLMPRSSIGRIMRQPFIKFICHSVSYIFFLILLFVVSLRIDFGKILSGIEEETNERRGPPPNPVELAIMIYVAGFIWAEIKQLYQEGLHQYM
;
A
#
# COMPACT_ATOMS: atom_id res chain seq x y z
N HIS A 1 -12.99 -26.36 13.79
CA HIS A 1 -13.95 -26.94 12.83
C HIS A 1 -13.45 -26.72 11.40
N SER A 2 -13.10 -27.78 10.65
CA SER A 2 -12.54 -27.70 9.29
C SER A 2 -13.47 -27.02 8.27
N HIS A 3 -14.78 -27.20 8.44
CA HIS A 3 -15.82 -26.58 7.61
C HIS A 3 -15.77 -25.04 7.63
N CYS A 4 -15.58 -24.42 8.80
CA CYS A 4 -15.48 -22.96 8.90
C CYS A 4 -14.24 -22.40 8.19
N GLN A 5 -13.11 -23.12 8.28
CA GLN A 5 -11.86 -22.73 7.61
C GLN A 5 -11.96 -22.83 6.08
N GLN A 6 -12.69 -23.84 5.58
CA GLN A 6 -12.96 -23.96 4.15
C GLN A 6 -13.84 -22.82 3.63
N LEU A 7 -14.86 -22.42 4.41
CA LEU A 7 -15.70 -21.28 4.09
C LEU A 7 -14.87 -19.99 4.05
N LEU A 8 -14.09 -19.71 5.09
CA LEU A 8 -13.24 -18.52 5.13
C LEU A 8 -12.24 -18.48 3.96
N ALA A 9 -11.63 -19.62 3.62
CA ALA A 9 -10.74 -19.71 2.46
C ALA A 9 -11.48 -19.47 1.14
N SER A 10 -12.74 -19.88 1.00
CA SER A 10 -13.54 -19.59 -0.19
C SER A 10 -13.87 -18.11 -0.33
N LEU A 11 -14.22 -17.43 0.76
CA LEU A 11 -14.39 -15.96 0.77
C LEU A 11 -13.06 -15.24 0.48
N TRP A 12 -11.94 -15.76 1.00
CA TRP A 12 -10.63 -15.12 0.83
C TRP A 12 -10.16 -15.09 -0.63
N TYR A 13 -10.40 -16.17 -1.37
CA TYR A 13 -10.03 -16.31 -2.79
C TYR A 13 -11.21 -16.12 -3.75
N GLU A 14 -12.31 -15.52 -3.28
CA GLU A 14 -13.50 -15.31 -4.09
C GLU A 14 -13.17 -14.47 -5.33
N GLY A 15 -13.49 -14.99 -6.52
CA GLY A 15 -13.19 -14.37 -7.81
C GLY A 15 -11.74 -14.51 -8.32
N LEU A 16 -10.93 -15.39 -7.72
CA LEU A 16 -9.64 -15.85 -8.25
C LEU A 16 -9.71 -17.34 -8.63
N PRO A 17 -10.36 -17.70 -9.75
CA PRO A 17 -10.65 -19.10 -10.08
C PRO A 17 -9.36 -19.91 -10.21
N GLY A 18 -9.28 -20.98 -9.42
CA GLY A 18 -8.15 -21.92 -9.45
C GLY A 18 -6.86 -21.40 -8.82
N PHE A 19 -6.79 -20.18 -8.28
CA PHE A 19 -5.57 -19.63 -7.67
C PHE A 19 -5.02 -20.53 -6.56
N ARG A 20 -5.92 -21.09 -5.73
CA ARG A 20 -5.56 -22.05 -4.67
C ARG A 20 -4.77 -23.26 -5.18
N ARG A 21 -5.10 -23.77 -6.38
CA ARG A 21 -4.49 -24.97 -6.99
C ARG A 21 -3.26 -24.66 -7.85
N ARG A 22 -2.88 -23.39 -8.03
CA ARG A 22 -1.69 -23.01 -8.81
C ARG A 22 -0.39 -23.37 -8.07
N HIS A 23 0.66 -23.61 -8.85
CA HIS A 23 2.02 -23.82 -8.34
C HIS A 23 2.51 -22.60 -7.54
N SER A 24 3.29 -22.83 -6.48
CA SER A 24 3.75 -21.76 -5.57
C SER A 24 4.55 -20.67 -6.28
N VAL A 25 5.39 -21.03 -7.26
CA VAL A 25 6.16 -20.05 -8.04
C VAL A 25 5.25 -19.09 -8.81
N ILE A 26 4.17 -19.60 -9.41
CA ILE A 26 3.21 -18.77 -10.15
C ILE A 26 2.47 -17.84 -9.19
N LYS A 27 2.11 -18.32 -7.99
CA LYS A 27 1.48 -17.49 -6.96
C LYS A 27 2.38 -16.33 -6.53
N ILE A 28 3.67 -16.61 -6.32
CA ILE A 28 4.66 -15.58 -5.96
C ILE A 28 4.74 -14.55 -7.07
N PHE A 29 4.93 -14.99 -8.32
CA PHE A 29 5.02 -14.08 -9.46
C PHE A 29 3.79 -13.18 -9.61
N ILE A 30 2.57 -13.75 -9.56
CA ILE A 30 1.33 -12.99 -9.64
C ILE A 30 1.22 -12.01 -8.46
N THR A 31 1.51 -12.46 -7.25
CA THR A 31 1.44 -11.62 -6.04
C THR A 31 2.41 -10.44 -6.12
N THR A 32 3.65 -10.69 -6.54
CA THR A 32 4.65 -9.65 -6.75
C THR A 32 4.22 -8.67 -7.84
N PHE A 33 3.71 -9.17 -8.97
CA PHE A 33 3.26 -8.32 -10.07
C PHE A 33 2.08 -7.41 -9.66
N VAL A 34 1.07 -7.97 -8.99
CA VAL A 34 -0.05 -7.19 -8.42
C VAL A 34 0.45 -6.19 -7.40
N GLY A 35 1.41 -6.60 -6.57
CA GLY A 35 2.10 -5.75 -5.60
C GLY A 35 2.77 -4.56 -6.26
N LEU A 36 3.60 -4.76 -7.28
CA LEU A 36 4.29 -3.68 -7.99
C LEU A 36 3.31 -2.70 -8.67
N LEU A 37 2.17 -3.20 -9.13
CA LEU A 37 1.12 -2.38 -9.73
C LEU A 37 0.19 -1.71 -8.70
N PHE A 38 0.42 -1.85 -7.39
CA PHE A 38 -0.47 -1.29 -6.36
C PHE A 38 -0.82 0.20 -6.55
N PRO A 39 0.08 1.13 -6.95
CA PRO A 39 -0.30 2.54 -7.05
C PRO A 39 -1.27 2.78 -8.21
N VAL A 40 -1.02 2.14 -9.36
CA VAL A 40 -1.88 2.21 -10.54
C VAL A 40 -3.24 1.59 -10.25
N LEU A 41 -3.26 0.41 -9.62
CA LEU A 41 -4.48 -0.27 -9.21
C LEU A 41 -5.30 0.61 -8.25
N SER A 42 -4.67 1.19 -7.24
CA SER A 42 -5.32 2.07 -6.25
C SER A 42 -5.96 3.29 -6.91
N ILE A 43 -5.26 3.96 -7.82
CA ILE A 43 -5.80 5.10 -8.58
C ILE A 43 -6.98 4.66 -9.46
N ALA A 44 -6.84 3.54 -10.18
CA ALA A 44 -7.89 3.00 -11.03
C ALA A 44 -9.17 2.67 -10.22
N TYR A 45 -9.03 2.17 -8.99
CA TYR A 45 -10.15 1.94 -8.09
C TYR A 45 -10.86 3.21 -7.65
N LEU A 46 -10.10 4.28 -7.35
CA LEU A 46 -10.66 5.58 -6.99
C LEU A 46 -11.44 6.21 -8.14
N LEU A 47 -10.92 6.11 -9.37
CA LEU A 47 -11.55 6.70 -10.57
C LEU A 47 -12.73 5.88 -11.08
N MET A 48 -12.60 4.55 -11.13
CA MET A 48 -13.57 3.65 -11.75
C MET A 48 -13.89 2.45 -10.85
N PRO A 49 -14.58 2.66 -9.71
CA PRO A 49 -14.86 1.60 -8.74
C PRO A 49 -15.78 0.51 -9.28
N ARG A 50 -16.59 0.77 -10.31
CA ARG A 50 -17.52 -0.21 -10.92
C ARG A 50 -16.89 -1.07 -12.02
N SER A 51 -15.64 -0.82 -12.39
CA SER A 51 -14.91 -1.58 -13.40
C SER A 51 -14.61 -3.02 -12.96
N SER A 52 -14.22 -3.88 -13.91
CA SER A 52 -13.73 -5.24 -13.62
C SER A 52 -12.52 -5.22 -12.69
N ILE A 53 -11.60 -4.26 -12.87
CA ILE A 53 -10.45 -4.04 -11.99
C ILE A 53 -10.93 -3.67 -10.58
N GLY A 54 -11.90 -2.75 -10.48
CA GLY A 54 -12.45 -2.34 -9.19
C GLY A 54 -13.16 -3.48 -8.44
N ARG A 55 -13.74 -4.43 -9.16
CA ARG A 55 -14.30 -5.67 -8.56
C ARG A 55 -13.21 -6.62 -8.07
N ILE A 56 -12.10 -6.78 -8.80
CA ILE A 56 -10.95 -7.58 -8.35
C ILE A 56 -10.32 -6.95 -7.09
N MET A 57 -10.16 -5.63 -7.05
CA MET A 57 -9.61 -4.93 -5.88
C MET A 57 -10.49 -4.98 -4.64
N ARG A 58 -11.77 -5.30 -4.77
CA ARG A 58 -12.65 -5.51 -3.62
C ARG A 58 -12.38 -6.83 -2.90
N GLN A 59 -11.69 -7.78 -3.54
CA GLN A 59 -11.36 -9.08 -2.97
C GLN A 59 -10.40 -8.92 -1.78
N PRO A 60 -10.63 -9.64 -0.66
CA PRO A 60 -9.84 -9.49 0.56
C PRO A 60 -8.36 -9.81 0.36
N PHE A 61 -8.04 -10.84 -0.43
CA PHE A 61 -6.65 -11.20 -0.75
C PHE A 61 -5.91 -10.09 -1.51
N ILE A 62 -6.55 -9.46 -2.49
CA ILE A 62 -5.94 -8.38 -3.27
C ILE A 62 -5.74 -7.13 -2.40
N LYS A 63 -6.73 -6.76 -1.57
CA LYS A 63 -6.57 -5.68 -0.59
C LYS A 63 -5.39 -5.93 0.34
N PHE A 64 -5.27 -7.15 0.85
CA PHE A 64 -4.17 -7.53 1.73
C PHE A 64 -2.80 -7.34 1.06
N ILE A 65 -2.65 -7.78 -0.20
CA ILE A 65 -1.40 -7.58 -0.96
C ILE A 65 -1.11 -6.10 -1.15
N CYS A 66 -2.10 -5.32 -1.62
CA CYS A 66 -1.90 -3.89 -1.87
C CYS A 66 -1.52 -3.14 -0.58
N HIS A 67 -2.19 -3.41 0.53
CA HIS A 67 -1.82 -2.82 1.83
C HIS A 67 -0.42 -3.22 2.28
N SER A 68 -0.08 -4.52 2.20
CA SER A 68 1.23 -5.03 2.61
C SER A 68 2.36 -4.40 1.79
N VAL A 69 2.22 -4.34 0.47
CA VAL A 69 3.25 -3.78 -0.41
C VAL A 69 3.34 -2.26 -0.26
N SER A 70 2.20 -1.57 -0.12
CA SER A 70 2.20 -0.14 0.19
C SER A 70 2.94 0.17 1.49
N TYR A 71 2.77 -0.66 2.52
CA TYR A 71 3.48 -0.51 3.79
C TYR A 71 4.98 -0.78 3.66
N ILE A 72 5.38 -1.84 2.94
CA ILE A 72 6.80 -2.11 2.64
C ILE A 72 7.42 -0.95 1.87
N PHE A 73 6.70 -0.38 0.89
CA PHE A 73 7.14 0.79 0.15
C PHE A 73 7.37 1.99 1.08
N PHE A 74 6.46 2.25 2.01
CA PHE A 74 6.63 3.28 3.03
C PHE A 74 7.88 3.04 3.91
N LEU A 75 8.12 1.80 4.34
CA LEU A 75 9.34 1.46 5.08
C LEU A 75 10.62 1.71 4.26
N ILE A 76 10.58 1.44 2.94
CA ILE A 76 11.70 1.76 2.04
C ILE A 76 11.91 3.28 1.97
N LEU A 77 10.85 4.08 1.86
CA LEU A 77 10.97 5.55 1.88
C LEU A 77 11.61 6.05 3.19
N LEU A 78 11.16 5.52 4.33
CA LEU A 78 11.76 5.86 5.64
C LEU A 78 13.23 5.45 5.72
N PHE A 79 13.57 4.27 5.22
CA PHE A 79 14.95 3.79 5.17
C PHE A 79 15.83 4.70 4.31
N VAL A 80 15.35 5.07 3.13
CA VAL A 80 16.02 6.00 2.21
C VAL A 80 16.30 7.35 2.87
N VAL A 81 15.29 7.94 3.53
CA VAL A 81 15.44 9.20 4.28
C VAL A 81 16.43 9.03 5.43
N SER A 82 16.39 7.90 6.13
CA SER A 82 17.30 7.59 7.25
C SER A 82 18.76 7.51 6.79
N LEU A 83 19.01 7.07 5.56
CA LEU A 83 20.35 7.06 4.96
C LEU A 83 20.81 8.45 4.48
N ARG A 84 19.98 9.50 4.59
CA ARG A 84 20.18 10.83 3.97
C ARG A 84 20.59 10.73 2.50
N ILE A 85 20.15 9.67 1.82
CA ILE A 85 20.33 9.58 0.38
C ILE A 85 19.31 10.53 -0.20
N ASP A 86 19.79 11.69 -0.65
CA ASP A 86 18.98 12.62 -1.42
C ASP A 86 18.65 11.99 -2.76
N PHE A 87 17.64 11.09 -2.79
CA PHE A 87 17.11 10.54 -4.03
C PHE A 87 16.63 11.65 -4.96
N GLY A 88 16.17 12.77 -4.41
CA GLY A 88 15.92 14.00 -5.17
C GLY A 88 17.17 14.45 -5.92
N LYS A 89 18.32 14.56 -5.25
CA LYS A 89 19.62 14.92 -5.85
C LYS A 89 20.12 13.89 -6.88
N ILE A 90 19.90 12.59 -6.62
CA ILE A 90 20.28 11.50 -7.55
C ILE A 90 19.38 11.48 -8.79
N LEU A 91 18.07 11.70 -8.65
CA LEU A 91 17.10 11.67 -9.74
C LEU A 91 17.12 12.95 -10.58
N SER A 92 17.28 14.12 -9.94
CA SER A 92 17.26 15.41 -10.63
C SER A 92 18.63 15.82 -11.17
N GLY A 93 19.73 15.30 -10.61
CA GLY A 93 21.10 15.65 -11.01
C GLY A 93 21.47 17.12 -10.79
N ILE A 94 20.60 17.90 -10.15
CA ILE A 94 20.78 19.33 -9.93
C ILE A 94 21.29 19.53 -8.51
N GLU A 95 22.51 20.05 -8.39
CA GLU A 95 22.99 20.62 -7.14
C GLU A 95 22.25 21.92 -6.88
N GLU A 96 21.26 21.90 -5.97
CA GLU A 96 20.69 23.15 -5.47
C GLU A 96 21.74 23.84 -4.60
N GLU A 97 22.19 25.03 -5.06
CA GLU A 97 23.01 25.94 -4.25
C GLU A 97 22.23 26.33 -2.99
N THR A 98 22.67 25.81 -1.84
CA THR A 98 22.06 26.11 -0.55
C THR A 98 22.36 27.54 -0.13
N ASN A 99 21.41 28.44 -0.31
CA ASN A 99 21.38 29.72 0.38
C ASN A 99 20.95 29.48 1.83
N GLU A 100 21.91 29.48 2.76
CA GLU A 100 21.84 29.03 4.18
C GLU A 100 20.82 29.76 5.09
N ARG A 101 19.90 30.57 4.55
CA ARG A 101 18.96 31.39 5.34
C ARG A 101 17.52 30.91 5.31
N ARG A 102 17.17 29.95 4.45
CA ARG A 102 15.85 29.30 4.45
C ARG A 102 16.07 27.80 4.65
N GLY A 103 15.31 27.19 5.56
CA GLY A 103 15.26 25.73 5.63
C GLY A 103 15.00 25.16 4.24
N PRO A 104 15.62 24.03 3.86
CA PRO A 104 15.53 23.49 2.52
C PRO A 104 14.05 23.33 2.13
N PRO A 105 13.69 23.57 0.86
CA PRO A 105 12.33 23.32 0.38
C PRO A 105 11.93 21.86 0.69
N PRO A 106 10.65 21.60 0.98
CA PRO A 106 10.20 20.27 1.38
C PRO A 106 10.52 19.25 0.30
N ASN A 107 11.29 18.22 0.65
CA ASN A 107 11.68 17.17 -0.29
C ASN A 107 10.41 16.41 -0.73
N PRO A 108 10.20 16.12 -2.02
CA PRO A 108 9.07 15.31 -2.49
C PRO A 108 8.90 13.99 -1.74
N VAL A 109 10.00 13.38 -1.29
CA VAL A 109 9.98 12.15 -0.47
C VAL A 109 9.40 12.41 0.92
N GLU A 110 9.80 13.51 1.57
CA GLU A 110 9.24 13.92 2.87
C GLU A 110 7.76 14.24 2.75
N LEU A 111 7.35 14.92 1.68
CA LEU A 111 5.94 15.20 1.42
C LEU A 111 5.13 13.91 1.23
N ALA A 112 5.67 12.92 0.50
CA ALA A 112 5.03 11.61 0.34
C ALA A 112 4.87 10.88 1.69
N ILE A 113 5.89 10.92 2.55
CA ILE A 113 5.83 10.37 3.92
C ILE A 113 4.74 11.08 4.74
N MET A 114 4.68 12.41 4.70
CA MET A 114 3.67 13.18 5.42
C MET A 114 2.24 12.84 4.99
N ILE A 115 2.00 12.72 3.69
CA ILE A 115 0.71 12.28 3.14
C ILE A 115 0.36 10.86 3.63
N TYR A 116 1.35 9.96 3.65
CA TYR A 116 1.15 8.58 4.09
C TYR A 116 0.79 8.49 5.58
N VAL A 117 1.52 9.21 6.44
CA VAL A 117 1.26 9.27 7.89
C VAL A 117 -0.12 9.86 8.17
N ALA A 118 -0.51 10.92 7.46
CA ALA A 118 -1.87 11.48 7.58
C ALA A 118 -2.95 10.44 7.21
N GLY A 119 -2.69 9.61 6.19
CA GLY A 119 -3.55 8.49 5.81
C GLY A 119 -3.71 7.44 6.90
N PHE A 120 -2.63 7.08 7.60
CA PHE A 120 -2.68 6.17 8.74
C PHE A 120 -3.48 6.72 9.90
N ILE A 121 -3.19 7.97 10.30
CA ILE A 121 -3.93 8.64 11.38
C ILE A 121 -5.43 8.67 11.07
N TRP A 122 -5.79 8.98 9.83
CA TRP A 122 -7.18 8.96 9.38
C TRP A 122 -7.82 7.56 9.46
N ALA A 123 -7.07 6.51 9.12
CA ALA A 123 -7.55 5.13 9.22
C ALA A 123 -7.80 4.72 10.68
N GLU A 124 -6.87 5.04 11.59
CA GLU A 124 -7.01 4.79 13.03
C GLU A 124 -8.21 5.53 13.63
N ILE A 125 -8.40 6.81 13.27
CA ILE A 125 -9.57 7.59 13.71
C ILE A 125 -10.87 6.93 13.24
N LYS A 126 -10.92 6.44 12.00
CA LYS A 126 -12.10 5.74 11.49
C LYS A 126 -12.36 4.42 12.20
N GLN A 127 -11.32 3.64 12.49
CA GLN A 127 -11.46 2.39 13.21
C GLN A 127 -11.97 2.64 14.63
N LEU A 128 -11.36 3.59 15.34
CA LEU A 128 -11.78 4.00 16.68
C LEU A 128 -13.25 4.47 16.70
N TYR A 129 -13.68 5.22 15.68
CA TYR A 129 -15.07 5.66 15.55
C TYR A 129 -16.04 4.49 15.31
N GLN A 130 -15.63 3.44 14.61
CA GLN A 130 -16.48 2.29 14.28
C GLN A 130 -16.58 1.27 15.41
N GLU A 131 -15.47 0.97 16.08
CA GLU A 131 -15.38 -0.06 17.13
C GLU A 131 -15.69 0.51 18.53
N GLY A 132 -15.43 1.80 18.73
CA GLY A 132 -15.51 2.46 20.03
C GLY A 132 -14.29 2.17 20.93
N LEU A 133 -14.02 3.08 21.88
CA LEU A 133 -12.78 3.07 22.66
C LEU A 133 -12.54 1.75 23.43
N HIS A 134 -13.60 1.12 23.96
CA HIS A 134 -13.47 -0.10 24.77
C HIS A 134 -13.18 -1.35 23.94
N GLN A 135 -13.58 -1.42 22.67
CA GLN A 135 -13.23 -2.54 21.79
C GLN A 135 -11.87 -2.33 21.10
N TYR A 136 -11.43 -1.07 21.04
CA TYR A 136 -10.17 -0.67 20.43
C TYR A 136 -8.95 -0.84 21.36
N MET A 137 -9.11 -0.61 22.67
CA MET A 137 -8.07 -0.81 23.70
C MET A 137 -7.89 -2.28 24.07
#